data_AF-A0A9P1NPM7-F1
#
_entry.id   AF-A0A9P1NPM7-F1
#
_cell.length_a   1.000
_cell.length_b   1.000
_cell.length_c   1.000
_cell.angle_alpha   90.00
_cell.angle_beta   90.00
_cell.angle_gamma   90.00
#
_symmetry.space_group_name_H-M   'P 1'
#
loop_
_entity.id
_entity.type
_entity.pdbx_description
1 polymer ?
#
loop_
_entity_poly.entity_id
_entity_poly.type
_entity_poly.pdbx_seq_one_letter_code
_entity_poly.pdbx_strand_id
1 'polypeptide(L)' 'MMIRFRPEVHALLAKLAQDDSRSMAGELEWLIREEAKRHGLDNLS' A
#
# COMPACT_ATOMS: atom_id res chain seq x y z
N MET A 1 -1.94 14.94 6.49
CA MET A 1 -2.29 15.22 5.08
C MET A 1 -2.88 13.95 4.50
N MET A 2 -4.11 13.98 3.96
CA MET A 2 -4.78 12.78 3.45
C MET A 2 -4.31 12.53 2.01
N ILE A 3 -3.75 11.35 1.74
CA ILE A 3 -3.32 10.97 0.38
C ILE A 3 -4.59 10.81 -0.47
N ARG A 4 -4.68 11.56 -1.57
CA ARG A 4 -5.78 11.44 -2.53
C ARG A 4 -5.34 10.56 -3.69
N PHE A 5 -6.01 9.42 -3.84
CA PHE A 5 -5.86 8.54 -4.99
C PHE A 5 -6.83 8.91 -6.09
N ARG A 6 -6.48 8.55 -7.33
CA ARG A 6 -7.49 8.48 -8.40
C ARG A 6 -8.52 7.39 -8.05
N PRO A 7 -9.80 7.54 -8.45
CA PRO A 7 -10.86 6.59 -8.08
C PRO A 7 -10.53 5.13 -8.42
N GLU A 8 -9.94 4.87 -9.57
CA GLU A 8 -9.55 3.54 -10.04
C GLU A 8 -8.47 2.91 -9.16
N VAL A 9 -7.50 3.70 -8.70
CA VAL A 9 -6.43 3.24 -7.80
C VAL A 9 -7.00 2.98 -6.41
N HIS A 10 -7.92 3.84 -5.95
CA HIS A 10 -8.60 3.63 -4.68
C HIS A 10 -9.40 2.32 -4.67
N ALA A 11 -10.15 2.03 -5.75
CA ALA A 11 -10.91 0.80 -5.87
C ALA A 11 -10.00 -0.44 -5.89
N LEU A 12 -8.86 -0.37 -6.59
CA LEU A 12 -7.88 -1.46 -6.61
C LEU A 12 -7.29 -1.71 -5.21
N LEU A 13 -6.84 -0.65 -4.53
CA LEU A 13 -6.28 -0.76 -3.18
C LEU A 13 -7.31 -1.30 -2.18
N ALA A 14 -8.57 -0.87 -2.28
CA ALA A 14 -9.65 -1.38 -1.44
C ALA A 14 -9.90 -2.87 -1.66
N LYS A 15 -9.86 -3.33 -2.93
CA LYS A 15 -9.99 -4.75 -3.26
C LYS A 15 -8.83 -5.58 -2.70
N LEU A 16 -7.59 -5.13 -2.87
CA LEU A 16 -6.41 -5.82 -2.33
C LEU A 16 -6.48 -5.93 -0.81
N ALA A 17 -6.83 -4.83 -0.14
CA ALA A 17 -6.97 -4.80 1.32
C ALA A 17 -8.06 -5.77 1.81
N GLN A 18 -9.17 -5.88 1.09
CA GLN A 18 -10.23 -6.84 1.40
C GLN A 18 -9.76 -8.29 1.24
N ASP A 19 -9.15 -8.62 0.10
CA ASP A 19 -8.68 -9.98 -0.21
C ASP A 19 -7.63 -10.44 0.82
N ASP A 20 -6.79 -9.52 1.30
CA ASP A 20 -5.74 -9.79 2.29
C ASP A 20 -6.18 -9.60 3.76
N SER A 21 -7.46 -9.30 4.00
CA SER A 21 -8.01 -9.04 5.34
C SER A 21 -7.26 -7.94 6.12
N ARG A 22 -6.82 -6.89 5.42
CA ARG A 22 -6.11 -5.71 5.98
C ARG A 22 -6.97 -4.45 5.88
N SER A 23 -6.57 -3.41 6.63
CA SER A 23 -7.05 -2.05 6.36
C SER A 23 -6.38 -1.51 5.10
N MET A 24 -7.02 -0.56 4.41
CA MET A 24 -6.39 0.09 3.23
C MET A 24 -5.05 0.74 3.56
N ALA A 25 -4.92 1.32 4.76
CA ALA A 25 -3.67 1.90 5.22
C ALA A 25 -2.58 0.83 5.42
N GLY A 26 -2.94 -0.31 6.02
CA GLY A 26 -2.01 -1.42 6.23
C GLY A 26 -1.60 -2.09 4.92
N GLU A 27 -2.53 -2.22 3.96
CA GLU A 27 -2.22 -2.73 2.62
C GLU A 27 -1.27 -1.79 1.87
N LEU A 28 -1.53 -0.48 1.93
CA LEU A 28 -0.63 0.51 1.33
C LEU A 28 0.76 0.48 1.96
N GLU A 29 0.85 0.39 3.29
CA GLU A 29 2.13 0.25 3.99
C GLU A 29 2.88 -1.01 3.55
N TRP A 30 2.18 -2.14 3.47
CA TRP A 30 2.76 -3.41 3.04
C TRP A 30 3.31 -3.32 1.62
N LEU A 31 2.53 -2.77 0.67
CA LEU A 31 2.96 -2.56 -0.72
C LEU A 31 4.20 -1.66 -0.80
N ILE A 32 4.25 -0.57 -0.03
CA ILE A 32 5.41 0.32 0.02
C ILE A 32 6.63 -0.42 0.56
N ARG A 33 6.48 -1.23 1.61
CA ARG A 33 7.58 -2.02 2.19
C ARG A 33 8.12 -3.07 1.23
N GLU A 34 7.25 -3.76 0.52
CA GLU A 34 7.66 -4.75 -0.48
C GLU A 34 8.39 -4.11 -1.65
N GLU A 35 7.92 -2.96 -2.13
CA GLU A 35 8.60 -2.22 -3.17
C GLU A 35 9.95 -1.67 -2.66
N ALA A 36 10.01 -1.12 -1.45
CA ALA A 36 11.26 -0.65 -0.83
C ALA A 36 12.31 -1.77 -0.76
N LYS A 37 11.94 -2.99 -0.36
CA LYS A 37 12.85 -4.16 -0.36
C LYS A 37 13.41 -4.45 -1.76
N ARG A 38 12.58 -4.37 -2.80
CA ARG A 38 13.01 -4.60 -4.20
C ARG A 38 14.03 -3.58 -4.68
N HIS A 39 13.99 -2.36 -4.12
CA HIS A 39 14.96 -1.29 -4.41
C HIS A 39 16.12 -1.23 -3.40
N GLY A 40 16.20 -2.14 -2.43
CA GLY A 40 17.24 -2.13 -1.39
C GLY A 40 17.14 -0.96 -0.40
N LEU A 41 15.92 -0.49 -0.14
CA LEU A 41 15.60 0.64 0.76
C LEU A 41 15.05 0.18 2.11
N ASP A 42 15.16 -1.11 2.44
CA ASP A 42 14.63 -1.72 3.66
C ASP A 42 15.37 -1.31 4.94
N ASN A 43 16.51 -0.64 4.81
CA ASN A 43 17.29 -0.05 5.88
C ASN A 43 16.92 1.41 6.20
N LEU A 44 15.98 2.02 5.47
CA LEU A 44 15.49 3.37 5.77
C LEU A 44 14.56 3.31 6.99
N SER A 45 15.11 3.63 8.17
CA SER A 45 14.39 3.77 9.45
C SER A 45 14.43 5.20 9.94
#